data_AF-A0A560G5I9-F1
#
_entry.id   AF-A0A560G5I9-F1
#
_cell.length_a   1.000
_cell.length_b   1.000
_cell.length_c   1.000
_cell.angle_alpha   90.00
_cell.angle_beta   90.00
_cell.angle_gamma   90.00
#
_symmetry.space_group_name_H-M   'P 1'
#
loop_
_entity.id
_entity.type
_entity.pdbx_description
1 polymer ?
#
loop_
_entity_poly.entity_id
_entity_poly.type
_entity_poly.pdbx_seq_one_letter_code
_entity_poly.pdbx_strand_id
1 'polypeptide(L)'
;MAQNLTLHDDRLFPADPAVRAIARRLYALVKGLPIISPHGHTDPSWFAGNEAFPNATALLLQPDHYLYRMLYSQGVTLEQLGISAAGQPAPDVDPREAWRLLARNFHLFRGTPSSTWLNHVFTQVFGLDVKLSAETADLYFDTITAKLATEEFRPRALFERFNIEVIATTESPVDTLAHHEAIRDSGWKGKVITAYRPDAVIDPEHENFRPAMEQFAAITGEDVYSWRGYLNAHAKRRIDFKAVGATSSDHGHVTAATADLSPAEAEALFARVVKGTFTAADAELFRAQMLTEMAGMSLEDGLVMQIHPGSFRNHNHQIFQRYGRDKGADIPLRTEYVHALKPLLDRYGNDPRLSVILFTLDETVYARELAPLAGHYPVLKLGPAWWFHDSPEGMMRFREQTTETAGFYNTVGFNDDTRAFLSIPARHDVARRVDCAFLARLVAEHRIDEDDAAEVAVDLAYHLPKRAYKLD
;
A
#
# COMPACT_ATOMS: atom_id res chain seq x y z
N MET A 1 -35.60 -5.22 15.43
CA MET A 1 -35.60 -5.83 14.07
C MET A 1 -34.29 -5.48 13.42
N ALA A 2 -33.62 -6.43 12.76
CA ALA A 2 -32.40 -6.16 12.01
C ALA A 2 -32.71 -5.18 10.86
N GLN A 3 -31.81 -4.22 10.61
CA GLN A 3 -31.95 -3.28 9.51
C GLN A 3 -31.35 -3.88 8.24
N ASN A 4 -31.96 -3.65 7.08
CA ASN A 4 -31.41 -4.11 5.81
C ASN A 4 -30.08 -3.40 5.48
N LEU A 5 -29.13 -4.17 4.96
CA LEU A 5 -27.90 -3.70 4.37
C LEU A 5 -28.02 -3.81 2.85
N THR A 6 -28.05 -2.66 2.18
CA THR A 6 -28.07 -2.58 0.72
C THR A 6 -27.03 -1.59 0.28
N LEU A 7 -26.14 -2.01 -0.61
CA LEU A 7 -25.25 -1.07 -1.30
C LEU A 7 -25.98 -0.48 -2.49
N HIS A 8 -26.14 0.84 -2.48
CA HIS A 8 -26.69 1.53 -3.63
C HIS A 8 -25.71 1.44 -4.82
N ASP A 9 -26.25 1.19 -6.01
CA ASP A 9 -25.44 1.07 -7.24
C ASP A 9 -24.73 2.37 -7.65
N ASP A 10 -25.28 3.53 -7.26
CA ASP A 10 -24.75 4.87 -7.51
C ASP A 10 -23.97 5.43 -6.31
N ARG A 11 -23.57 4.60 -5.34
CA ARG A 11 -22.73 5.05 -4.22
C ARG A 11 -21.49 5.78 -4.75
N LEU A 12 -21.09 6.83 -4.01
CA LEU A 12 -19.94 7.70 -4.30
C LEU A 12 -20.07 8.57 -5.56
N PHE A 13 -21.15 8.45 -6.34
CA PHE A 13 -21.41 9.39 -7.43
C PHE A 13 -22.08 10.67 -6.93
N PRO A 14 -21.87 11.81 -7.63
CA PRO A 14 -22.47 13.08 -7.24
C PRO A 14 -24.00 13.03 -7.13
N ALA A 15 -24.55 13.95 -6.33
CA ALA A 15 -26.00 14.09 -6.16
C ALA A 15 -26.70 14.63 -7.40
N ASP A 16 -25.99 15.47 -8.18
CA ASP A 16 -26.51 16.04 -9.42
C ASP A 16 -26.86 14.93 -10.43
N PRO A 17 -28.12 14.86 -10.94
CA PRO A 17 -28.55 13.79 -11.83
C PRO A 17 -27.80 13.73 -13.16
N ALA A 18 -27.41 14.88 -13.74
CA ALA A 18 -26.72 14.93 -15.02
C ALA A 18 -25.27 14.42 -14.85
N VAL A 19 -24.57 14.91 -13.82
CA VAL A 19 -23.22 14.44 -13.50
C VAL A 19 -23.22 12.96 -13.14
N ARG A 20 -24.18 12.51 -12.32
CA ARG A 20 -24.32 11.08 -11.96
C ARG A 20 -24.55 10.19 -13.17
N ALA A 21 -25.34 10.64 -14.14
CA ALA A 21 -25.60 9.86 -15.35
C ALA A 21 -24.31 9.64 -16.17
N ILE A 22 -23.44 10.65 -16.28
CA ILE A 22 -22.12 10.53 -16.91
C ILE A 22 -21.25 9.56 -16.10
N ALA A 23 -21.15 9.75 -14.79
CA ALA A 23 -20.33 8.88 -13.91
C ALA A 23 -20.73 7.41 -14.02
N ARG A 24 -22.04 7.12 -14.15
CA ARG A 24 -22.55 5.75 -14.34
C ARG A 24 -22.10 5.15 -15.67
N ARG A 25 -22.10 5.92 -16.76
CA ARG A 25 -21.65 5.47 -18.08
C ARG A 25 -20.15 5.18 -18.08
N LEU A 26 -19.35 6.08 -17.55
CA LEU A 26 -17.89 5.88 -17.38
C LEU A 26 -17.59 4.66 -16.51
N TYR A 27 -18.26 4.54 -15.35
CA TYR A 27 -18.06 3.39 -14.45
C TYR A 27 -18.44 2.06 -15.10
N ALA A 28 -19.45 2.03 -15.96
CA ALA A 28 -19.84 0.82 -16.67
C ALA A 28 -18.72 0.27 -17.57
N LEU A 29 -17.82 1.13 -18.07
CA LEU A 29 -16.66 0.73 -18.87
C LEU A 29 -15.57 0.07 -18.03
N VAL A 30 -15.39 0.51 -16.77
CA VAL A 30 -14.24 0.13 -15.94
C VAL A 30 -14.55 -0.88 -14.84
N LYS A 31 -15.82 -1.02 -14.43
CA LYS A 31 -16.21 -1.85 -13.28
C LYS A 31 -15.80 -3.32 -13.39
N GLY A 32 -15.75 -3.85 -14.62
CA GLY A 32 -15.43 -5.25 -14.91
C GLY A 32 -13.96 -5.50 -15.26
N LEU A 33 -13.12 -4.46 -15.33
CA LEU A 33 -11.71 -4.63 -15.66
C LEU A 33 -10.98 -5.42 -14.58
N PRO A 34 -9.94 -6.20 -14.94
CA PRO A 34 -9.11 -6.90 -13.96
C PRO A 34 -8.47 -5.93 -12.97
N ILE A 35 -8.22 -6.42 -11.76
CA ILE A 35 -7.53 -5.67 -10.71
C ILE A 35 -6.02 -5.77 -10.91
N ILE A 36 -5.37 -4.61 -11.02
CA ILE A 36 -3.92 -4.46 -10.96
C ILE A 36 -3.61 -3.92 -9.56
N SER A 37 -3.01 -4.74 -8.70
CA SER A 37 -2.59 -4.35 -7.35
C SER A 37 -1.06 -4.30 -7.30
N PRO A 38 -0.43 -3.20 -7.75
CA PRO A 38 1.02 -3.16 -7.96
C PRO A 38 1.83 -2.87 -6.68
N HIS A 39 1.15 -2.57 -5.57
CA HIS A 39 1.75 -2.37 -4.25
C HIS A 39 0.75 -2.74 -3.16
N GLY A 40 1.16 -3.61 -2.25
CA GLY A 40 0.33 -4.11 -1.16
C GLY A 40 1.12 -4.92 -0.13
N HIS A 41 0.41 -5.36 0.90
CA HIS A 41 0.99 -6.01 2.08
C HIS A 41 0.28 -7.32 2.44
N THR A 42 -0.36 -7.99 1.49
CA THR A 42 -0.91 -9.34 1.71
C THR A 42 0.22 -10.35 1.95
N ASP A 43 -0.06 -11.39 2.72
CA ASP A 43 0.93 -12.43 3.02
C ASP A 43 1.03 -13.44 1.85
N PRO A 44 2.21 -13.63 1.23
CA PRO A 44 2.38 -14.56 0.12
C PRO A 44 2.15 -16.02 0.53
N SER A 45 2.29 -16.37 1.81
CA SER A 45 2.06 -17.73 2.32
C SER A 45 0.61 -18.19 2.11
N TRP A 46 -0.35 -17.26 2.11
CA TRP A 46 -1.77 -17.56 1.85
C TRP A 46 -1.94 -18.21 0.48
N PHE A 47 -1.26 -17.69 -0.55
CA PHE A 47 -1.35 -18.23 -1.90
C PHE A 47 -0.43 -19.44 -2.11
N ALA A 48 0.72 -19.49 -1.42
CA ALA A 48 1.62 -20.63 -1.49
C ALA A 48 0.97 -21.90 -0.93
N GLY A 49 0.44 -21.83 0.30
CA GLY A 49 -0.22 -22.96 0.97
C GLY A 49 -1.67 -23.18 0.52
N ASN A 50 -2.36 -22.11 0.09
CA ASN A 50 -3.78 -22.13 -0.28
C ASN A 50 -4.70 -22.72 0.81
N GLU A 51 -4.33 -22.53 2.08
CA GLU A 51 -5.11 -23.00 3.22
C GLU A 51 -6.33 -22.10 3.47
N ALA A 52 -7.33 -22.61 4.19
CA ALA A 52 -8.52 -21.83 4.53
C ALA A 52 -8.17 -20.81 5.62
N PHE A 53 -8.79 -19.64 5.54
CA PHE A 53 -8.74 -18.67 6.63
C PHE A 53 -9.52 -19.20 7.84
N PRO A 54 -9.04 -18.98 9.08
CA PRO A 54 -9.58 -19.69 10.23
C PRO A 54 -10.95 -19.17 10.69
N ASN A 55 -11.16 -17.85 10.74
CA ASN A 55 -12.44 -17.24 11.16
C ASN A 55 -12.52 -15.74 10.77
N ALA A 56 -13.71 -15.15 10.98
CA ALA A 56 -13.98 -13.74 10.66
C ALA A 56 -13.02 -12.75 11.34
N THR A 57 -12.69 -12.97 12.61
CA THR A 57 -11.84 -12.08 13.42
C THR A 57 -10.40 -12.09 12.93
N ALA A 58 -9.84 -13.29 12.72
CA ALA A 58 -8.48 -13.46 12.23
C ALA A 58 -8.26 -12.89 10.82
N LEU A 59 -9.31 -12.89 9.99
CA LEU A 59 -9.23 -12.39 8.62
C LEU A 59 -9.51 -10.89 8.47
N LEU A 60 -10.55 -10.37 9.15
CA LEU A 60 -11.05 -9.02 8.91
C LEU A 60 -10.68 -8.02 10.00
N LEU A 61 -10.49 -8.46 11.26
CA LEU A 61 -10.29 -7.56 12.40
C LEU A 61 -8.81 -7.47 12.81
N GLN A 62 -8.17 -8.60 13.08
CA GLN A 62 -6.81 -8.65 13.62
C GLN A 62 -5.73 -8.05 12.70
N PRO A 63 -5.75 -8.28 11.37
CA PRO A 63 -4.71 -7.72 10.49
C PRO A 63 -4.97 -6.26 10.10
N ASP A 64 -6.17 -5.72 10.31
CA ASP A 64 -6.56 -4.39 9.83
C ASP A 64 -6.46 -3.30 10.92
N HIS A 65 -5.35 -2.56 10.86
CA HIS A 65 -5.07 -1.45 11.77
C HIS A 65 -6.03 -0.27 11.66
N TYR A 66 -6.80 -0.10 10.58
CA TYR A 66 -7.82 0.94 10.54
C TYR A 66 -8.95 0.64 11.53
N LEU A 67 -9.31 -0.64 11.70
CA LEU A 67 -10.42 -1.05 12.56
C LEU A 67 -10.04 -0.96 14.03
N TYR A 68 -8.94 -1.60 14.42
CA TYR A 68 -8.57 -1.60 15.83
C TYR A 68 -8.02 -0.24 16.29
N ARG A 69 -7.50 0.62 15.40
CA ARG A 69 -7.17 2.02 15.75
C ARG A 69 -8.42 2.78 16.18
N MET A 70 -9.54 2.60 15.49
CA MET A 70 -10.79 3.27 15.85
C MET A 70 -11.32 2.76 17.20
N LEU A 71 -11.32 1.45 17.41
CA LEU A 71 -11.75 0.83 18.66
C LEU A 71 -10.85 1.25 19.83
N TYR A 72 -9.52 1.25 19.63
CA TYR A 72 -8.54 1.68 20.62
C TYR A 72 -8.71 3.15 21.02
N SER A 73 -9.01 4.02 20.05
CA SER A 73 -9.29 5.44 20.33
C SER A 73 -10.53 5.67 21.21
N GLN A 74 -11.39 4.65 21.37
CA GLN A 74 -12.59 4.68 22.21
C GLN A 74 -12.46 3.78 23.46
N GLY A 75 -11.25 3.35 23.80
CA GLY A 75 -10.94 2.65 25.06
C GLY A 75 -10.99 1.13 24.99
N VAL A 76 -11.17 0.51 23.82
CA VAL A 76 -11.03 -0.95 23.66
C VAL A 76 -9.55 -1.31 23.58
N THR A 77 -9.05 -2.24 24.39
CA THR A 77 -7.63 -2.62 24.34
C THR A 77 -7.35 -3.56 23.16
N LEU A 78 -6.09 -3.59 22.70
CA LEU A 78 -5.70 -4.48 21.59
C LEU A 78 -5.80 -5.97 22.00
N GLU A 79 -5.57 -6.30 23.28
CA GLU A 79 -5.79 -7.66 23.79
C GLU A 79 -7.24 -8.10 23.62
N GLN A 80 -8.21 -7.22 23.91
CA GLN A 80 -9.63 -7.54 23.79
C GLN A 80 -10.04 -7.89 22.34
N LEU A 81 -9.22 -7.48 21.37
CA LEU A 81 -9.41 -7.77 19.95
C LEU A 81 -8.59 -8.99 19.48
N GLY A 82 -7.90 -9.67 20.40
CA GLY A 82 -7.05 -10.82 20.10
C GLY A 82 -5.68 -10.47 19.53
N ILE A 83 -5.23 -9.22 19.62
CA ILE A 83 -3.95 -8.79 19.06
C ILE A 83 -2.82 -9.11 20.03
N SER A 84 -1.84 -9.90 19.57
CA SER A 84 -0.70 -10.36 20.37
C SER A 84 0.29 -9.23 20.66
N ALA A 85 0.82 -9.24 21.88
CA ALA A 85 2.04 -8.49 22.21
C ALA A 85 3.23 -9.05 21.41
N ALA A 86 4.23 -8.20 21.14
CA ALA A 86 5.38 -8.59 20.34
C ALA A 86 6.13 -9.77 20.99
N GLY A 87 6.36 -10.84 20.22
CA GLY A 87 7.06 -12.04 20.70
C GLY A 87 6.28 -12.88 21.73
N GLN A 88 4.99 -12.60 21.93
CA GLN A 88 4.11 -13.36 22.84
C GLN A 88 3.06 -14.14 22.04
N PRO A 89 2.55 -15.27 22.56
CA PRO A 89 1.42 -15.95 21.94
C PRO A 89 0.19 -15.03 21.89
N ALA A 90 -0.74 -15.34 20.99
CA ALA A 90 -2.02 -14.65 20.97
C ALA A 90 -2.73 -14.76 22.33
N PRO A 91 -3.34 -13.67 22.81
CA PRO A 91 -4.08 -13.71 24.06
C PRO A 91 -5.23 -14.72 23.96
N ASP A 92 -5.56 -15.35 25.07
CA ASP A 92 -6.68 -16.29 25.18
C ASP A 92 -8.01 -15.51 25.17
N VAL A 93 -8.39 -15.03 23.98
CA VAL A 93 -9.61 -14.30 23.71
C VAL A 93 -10.41 -15.08 22.68
N ASP A 94 -11.67 -15.37 23.01
CA ASP A 94 -12.59 -15.97 22.06
C ASP A 94 -12.72 -15.05 20.82
N PRO A 95 -12.36 -15.53 19.62
CA PRO A 95 -12.49 -14.75 18.39
C PRO A 95 -13.91 -14.21 18.19
N ARG A 96 -14.94 -14.90 18.67
CA ARG A 96 -16.34 -14.44 18.62
C ARG A 96 -16.59 -13.24 19.53
N GLU A 97 -15.97 -13.18 20.71
CA GLU A 97 -16.08 -12.02 21.60
C GLU A 97 -15.39 -10.79 21.01
N ALA A 98 -14.20 -10.96 20.42
CA ALA A 98 -13.54 -9.90 19.66
C ALA A 98 -14.40 -9.40 18.48
N TRP A 99 -15.11 -10.30 17.79
CA TRP A 99 -16.06 -9.93 16.75
C TRP A 99 -17.28 -9.17 17.29
N ARG A 100 -17.87 -9.64 18.41
CA ARG A 100 -18.96 -8.95 19.11
C ARG A 100 -18.55 -7.53 19.52
N LEU A 101 -17.30 -7.35 19.94
CA LEU A 101 -16.71 -6.04 20.24
C LEU A 101 -16.67 -5.11 19.01
N LEU A 102 -16.24 -5.62 17.86
CA LEU A 102 -16.31 -4.86 16.61
C LEU A 102 -17.77 -4.51 16.28
N ALA A 103 -18.68 -5.49 16.32
CA ALA A 103 -20.06 -5.34 15.90
C ALA A 103 -20.84 -4.31 16.73
N ARG A 104 -20.73 -4.34 18.07
CA ARG A 104 -21.38 -3.35 18.95
C ARG A 104 -20.85 -1.93 18.75
N ASN A 105 -19.59 -1.81 18.34
CA ASN A 105 -18.91 -0.53 18.10
C ASN A 105 -18.90 -0.14 16.61
N PHE A 106 -19.60 -0.87 15.73
CA PHE A 106 -19.55 -0.61 14.29
C PHE A 106 -20.10 0.79 13.90
N HIS A 107 -20.90 1.40 14.78
CA HIS A 107 -21.38 2.76 14.63
C HIS A 107 -20.26 3.82 14.59
N LEU A 108 -19.06 3.51 15.13
CA LEU A 108 -17.90 4.41 15.10
C LEU A 108 -17.37 4.65 13.68
N PHE A 109 -17.63 3.73 12.74
CA PHE A 109 -17.15 3.83 11.36
C PHE A 109 -18.11 4.62 10.44
N ARG A 110 -19.17 5.23 10.98
CA ARG A 110 -20.09 6.05 10.17
C ARG A 110 -19.33 7.21 9.52
N GLY A 111 -19.41 7.29 8.19
CA GLY A 111 -18.71 8.31 7.41
C GLY A 111 -17.24 8.00 7.10
N THR A 112 -16.69 6.89 7.58
CA THR A 112 -15.31 6.48 7.28
C THR A 112 -15.26 5.57 6.05
N PRO A 113 -14.12 5.51 5.33
CA PRO A 113 -13.96 4.59 4.21
C PRO A 113 -14.04 3.11 4.65
N SER A 114 -13.64 2.76 5.88
CA SER A 114 -13.76 1.40 6.41
C SER A 114 -15.20 0.89 6.44
N SER A 115 -16.18 1.76 6.72
CA SER A 115 -17.60 1.38 6.61
C SER A 115 -17.99 1.05 5.17
N THR A 116 -17.49 1.82 4.19
CA THR A 116 -17.74 1.55 2.78
C THR A 116 -17.13 0.21 2.35
N TRP A 117 -15.85 -0.01 2.69
CA TRP A 117 -15.14 -1.25 2.33
C TRP A 117 -15.76 -2.48 3.00
N LEU A 118 -16.03 -2.43 4.31
CA LEU A 118 -16.62 -3.57 5.02
C LEU A 118 -18.03 -3.88 4.54
N ASN A 119 -18.87 -2.88 4.29
CA ASN A 119 -20.21 -3.13 3.74
C ASN A 119 -20.16 -3.73 2.32
N HIS A 120 -19.14 -3.38 1.52
CA HIS A 120 -18.87 -4.07 0.25
C HIS A 120 -18.49 -5.53 0.48
N VAL A 121 -17.56 -5.81 1.40
CA VAL A 121 -17.18 -7.18 1.75
C VAL A 121 -18.38 -7.98 2.23
N PHE A 122 -19.18 -7.44 3.16
CA PHE A 122 -20.34 -8.12 3.70
C PHE A 122 -21.38 -8.44 2.63
N THR A 123 -21.72 -7.48 1.77
CA THR A 123 -22.74 -7.68 0.73
C THR A 123 -22.23 -8.49 -0.47
N GLN A 124 -21.14 -8.06 -1.11
CA GLN A 124 -20.67 -8.61 -2.38
C GLN A 124 -19.84 -9.89 -2.21
N VAL A 125 -19.07 -9.98 -1.12
CA VAL A 125 -18.21 -11.15 -0.88
C VAL A 125 -18.97 -12.22 -0.10
N PHE A 126 -19.65 -11.84 0.98
CA PHE A 126 -20.35 -12.77 1.88
C PHE A 126 -21.86 -12.87 1.68
N GLY A 127 -22.50 -12.01 0.88
CA GLY A 127 -23.95 -12.10 0.64
C GLY A 127 -24.81 -11.78 1.86
N LEU A 128 -24.30 -10.98 2.80
CA LEU A 128 -25.03 -10.53 3.98
C LEU A 128 -25.90 -9.30 3.63
N ASP A 129 -27.19 -9.37 3.96
CA ASP A 129 -28.22 -8.38 3.60
C ASP A 129 -28.84 -7.66 4.81
N VAL A 130 -28.29 -7.89 6.01
CA VAL A 130 -28.66 -7.20 7.26
C VAL A 130 -27.45 -6.45 7.80
N LYS A 131 -27.61 -5.26 8.39
CA LYS A 131 -26.50 -4.44 8.90
C LYS A 131 -25.82 -5.10 10.09
N LEU A 132 -24.50 -4.96 10.17
CA LEU A 132 -23.73 -5.34 11.36
C LEU A 132 -24.11 -4.45 12.55
N SER A 133 -24.60 -5.08 13.61
CA SER A 133 -24.86 -4.49 14.92
C SER A 133 -24.57 -5.50 16.02
N ALA A 134 -24.74 -5.11 17.29
CA ALA A 134 -24.63 -6.03 18.41
C ALA A 134 -25.58 -7.24 18.26
N GLU A 135 -26.79 -7.01 17.74
CA GLU A 135 -27.82 -8.04 17.57
C GLU A 135 -27.52 -9.02 16.42
N THR A 136 -26.76 -8.61 15.40
CA THR A 136 -26.41 -9.46 14.25
C THR A 136 -24.99 -9.99 14.31
N ALA A 137 -24.26 -9.75 15.41
CA ALA A 137 -22.84 -10.07 15.52
C ALA A 137 -22.55 -11.56 15.26
N ASP A 138 -23.29 -12.45 15.92
CA ASP A 138 -23.09 -13.89 15.79
C ASP A 138 -23.47 -14.42 14.42
N LEU A 139 -24.58 -13.93 13.85
CA LEU A 139 -24.98 -14.25 12.48
C LEU A 139 -23.83 -13.97 11.51
N TYR A 140 -23.19 -12.82 11.63
CA TYR A 140 -22.05 -12.45 10.82
C TYR A 140 -20.85 -13.37 11.03
N PHE A 141 -20.48 -13.59 12.29
CA PHE A 141 -19.34 -14.44 12.63
C PHE A 141 -19.51 -15.85 12.07
N ASP A 142 -20.68 -16.45 12.27
CA ASP A 142 -20.99 -17.81 11.83
C ASP A 142 -21.05 -17.91 10.31
N THR A 143 -21.73 -16.97 9.65
CA THR A 143 -21.87 -16.96 8.19
C THR A 143 -20.50 -16.81 7.51
N ILE A 144 -19.68 -15.87 7.98
CA ILE A 144 -18.34 -15.65 7.45
C ILE A 144 -17.48 -16.89 7.68
N THR A 145 -17.42 -17.39 8.93
CA THR A 145 -16.57 -18.54 9.28
C THR A 145 -16.95 -19.80 8.52
N ALA A 146 -18.26 -20.08 8.36
CA ALA A 146 -18.73 -21.20 7.56
C ALA A 146 -18.33 -21.07 6.08
N LYS A 147 -18.40 -19.85 5.51
CA LYS A 147 -17.95 -19.60 4.13
C LYS A 147 -16.45 -19.78 3.97
N LEU A 148 -15.64 -19.31 4.92
CA LEU A 148 -14.18 -19.45 4.87
C LEU A 148 -13.69 -20.91 4.86
N ALA A 149 -14.51 -21.84 5.35
CA ALA A 149 -14.22 -23.28 5.31
C ALA A 149 -14.50 -23.94 3.94
N THR A 150 -15.13 -23.24 3.00
CA THR A 150 -15.47 -23.76 1.66
C THR A 150 -14.34 -23.58 0.66
N GLU A 151 -14.32 -24.41 -0.39
CA GLU A 151 -13.28 -24.34 -1.43
C GLU A 151 -13.33 -23.02 -2.23
N GLU A 152 -14.51 -22.43 -2.37
CA GLU A 152 -14.72 -21.15 -3.06
C GLU A 152 -14.13 -19.94 -2.32
N PHE A 153 -13.75 -20.12 -1.04
CA PHE A 153 -13.13 -19.09 -0.20
C PHE A 153 -11.65 -19.36 0.10
N ARG A 154 -11.04 -20.34 -0.59
CA ARG A 154 -9.58 -20.52 -0.56
C ARG A 154 -8.89 -19.28 -1.17
N PRO A 155 -7.68 -18.92 -0.72
CA PRO A 155 -6.95 -17.75 -1.21
C PRO A 155 -6.86 -17.69 -2.75
N ARG A 156 -6.50 -18.80 -3.42
CA ARG A 156 -6.42 -18.86 -4.88
C ARG A 156 -7.79 -18.74 -5.55
N ALA A 157 -8.83 -19.39 -5.02
CA ALA A 157 -10.18 -19.29 -5.56
C ALA A 157 -10.74 -17.86 -5.46
N LEU A 158 -10.48 -17.18 -4.34
CA LEU A 158 -10.84 -15.77 -4.17
C LEU A 158 -10.06 -14.85 -5.10
N PHE A 159 -8.76 -15.11 -5.31
CA PHE A 159 -7.95 -14.34 -6.25
C PHE A 159 -8.56 -14.33 -7.66
N GLU A 160 -8.94 -15.51 -8.16
CA GLU A 160 -9.60 -15.67 -9.47
C GLU A 160 -10.99 -15.02 -9.48
N ARG A 161 -11.80 -15.25 -8.43
CA ARG A 161 -13.15 -14.68 -8.30
C ARG A 161 -13.14 -13.16 -8.25
N PHE A 162 -12.11 -12.55 -7.66
CA PHE A 162 -11.92 -11.11 -7.62
C PHE A 162 -11.36 -10.54 -8.93
N ASN A 163 -11.07 -11.38 -9.92
CA ASN A 163 -10.49 -10.99 -11.20
C ASN A 163 -9.20 -10.19 -11.01
N ILE A 164 -8.35 -10.64 -10.08
CA ILE A 164 -7.03 -10.04 -9.86
C ILE A 164 -6.10 -10.56 -10.95
N GLU A 165 -5.53 -9.65 -11.75
CA GLU A 165 -4.55 -10.03 -12.77
C GLU A 165 -3.15 -10.11 -12.17
N VAL A 166 -2.84 -9.23 -11.22
CA VAL A 166 -1.56 -9.20 -10.50
C VAL A 166 -1.72 -8.58 -9.11
N ILE A 167 -1.04 -9.17 -8.13
CA ILE A 167 -0.85 -8.61 -6.79
C ILE A 167 0.63 -8.58 -6.44
N ALA A 168 1.11 -7.46 -5.93
CA ALA A 168 2.45 -7.33 -5.37
C ALA A 168 2.39 -7.33 -3.85
N THR A 169 3.15 -8.24 -3.24
CA THR A 169 3.47 -8.19 -1.81
C THR A 169 4.72 -7.33 -1.58
N THR A 170 5.14 -7.15 -0.34
CA THR A 170 6.29 -6.29 0.00
C THR A 170 7.19 -7.00 1.00
N GLU A 171 8.44 -7.27 0.58
CA GLU A 171 9.38 -8.08 1.35
C GLU A 171 10.68 -7.31 1.63
N SER A 172 11.28 -7.62 2.78
CA SER A 172 12.59 -7.12 3.20
C SER A 172 13.72 -7.84 2.45
N PRO A 173 14.90 -7.23 2.25
CA PRO A 173 16.04 -7.87 1.60
C PRO A 173 16.52 -9.14 2.32
N VAL A 174 16.17 -9.29 3.59
CA VAL A 174 16.53 -10.44 4.43
C VAL A 174 15.47 -11.54 4.45
N ASP A 175 14.29 -11.28 3.89
CA ASP A 175 13.23 -12.29 3.82
C ASP A 175 13.55 -13.32 2.74
N THR A 176 13.17 -14.57 3.01
CA THR A 176 13.21 -15.62 1.99
C THR A 176 12.07 -15.41 1.00
N LEU A 177 12.31 -15.64 -0.29
CA LEU A 177 11.29 -15.52 -1.34
C LEU A 177 10.60 -16.88 -1.64
N ALA A 178 10.70 -17.82 -0.70
CA ALA A 178 10.27 -19.21 -0.87
C ALA A 178 8.77 -19.35 -1.17
N HIS A 179 7.93 -18.46 -0.63
CA HIS A 179 6.49 -18.48 -0.92
C HIS A 179 6.21 -18.08 -2.37
N HIS A 180 6.89 -17.07 -2.91
CA HIS A 180 6.78 -16.67 -4.32
C HIS A 180 7.29 -17.76 -5.26
N GLU A 181 8.40 -18.41 -4.91
CA GLU A 181 8.91 -19.59 -5.63
C GLU A 181 7.89 -20.73 -5.64
N ALA A 182 7.31 -21.06 -4.49
CA ALA A 182 6.29 -22.09 -4.37
C ALA A 182 5.02 -21.77 -5.18
N ILE A 183 4.60 -20.50 -5.23
CA ILE A 183 3.49 -20.06 -6.07
C ILE A 183 3.80 -20.31 -7.54
N ARG A 184 4.95 -19.82 -8.03
CA ARG A 184 5.43 -19.99 -9.40
C ARG A 184 5.49 -21.47 -9.79
N ASP A 185 5.98 -22.32 -8.90
CA ASP A 185 6.25 -23.73 -9.17
C ASP A 185 5.01 -24.63 -9.00
N SER A 186 3.90 -24.10 -8.45
CA SER A 186 2.68 -24.87 -8.16
C SER A 186 1.78 -25.18 -9.37
N GLY A 187 2.03 -24.57 -10.53
CA GLY A 187 1.20 -24.71 -11.74
C GLY A 187 -0.06 -23.83 -11.77
N TRP A 188 -0.42 -23.16 -10.66
CA TRP A 188 -1.46 -22.13 -10.63
C TRP A 188 -1.01 -20.88 -11.41
N LYS A 189 -1.96 -20.16 -12.03
CA LYS A 189 -1.67 -19.06 -12.97
C LYS A 189 -1.76 -17.65 -12.35
N GLY A 190 -2.18 -17.54 -11.10
CA GLY A 190 -2.21 -16.26 -10.41
C GLY A 190 -0.82 -15.62 -10.30
N LYS A 191 -0.73 -14.32 -10.62
CA LYS A 191 0.51 -13.56 -10.60
C LYS A 191 0.65 -12.84 -9.26
N VAL A 192 1.29 -13.53 -8.31
CA VAL A 192 1.70 -12.96 -7.00
C VAL A 192 3.19 -12.64 -7.08
N ILE A 193 3.52 -11.35 -7.17
CA ILE A 193 4.90 -10.85 -7.24
C ILE A 193 5.28 -10.16 -5.93
N THR A 194 6.51 -9.66 -5.84
CA THR A 194 7.07 -8.96 -4.67
C THR A 194 7.55 -7.55 -5.05
N ALA A 195 7.70 -6.68 -4.05
CA ALA A 195 8.41 -5.41 -4.13
C ALA A 195 9.58 -5.39 -3.14
N TYR A 196 10.73 -4.86 -3.58
CA TYR A 196 11.95 -4.78 -2.78
C TYR A 196 11.89 -3.62 -1.79
N ARG A 197 11.76 -3.89 -0.48
CA ARG A 197 11.70 -2.85 0.56
C ARG A 197 12.89 -2.87 1.52
N PRO A 198 13.98 -2.14 1.23
CA PRO A 198 15.22 -2.21 1.98
C PRO A 198 15.28 -1.43 3.31
N ASP A 199 14.15 -0.88 3.78
CA ASP A 199 14.11 -0.02 4.99
C ASP A 199 14.90 -0.60 6.18
N ALA A 200 14.76 -1.90 6.47
CA ALA A 200 15.39 -2.54 7.63
C ALA A 200 16.93 -2.63 7.56
N VAL A 201 17.53 -2.52 6.37
CA VAL A 201 18.99 -2.51 6.17
C VAL A 201 19.51 -1.14 5.69
N ILE A 202 18.66 -0.13 5.68
CA ILE A 202 19.00 1.26 5.34
C ILE A 202 18.85 2.19 6.53
N ASP A 203 17.81 2.03 7.36
CA ASP A 203 17.57 2.92 8.49
C ASP A 203 18.34 2.47 9.73
N PRO A 204 19.45 3.12 10.13
CA PRO A 204 20.23 2.69 11.28
C PRO A 204 19.55 3.01 12.62
N GLU A 205 18.49 3.82 12.61
CA GLU A 205 17.66 4.10 13.80
C GLU A 205 16.57 3.04 14.00
N HIS A 206 16.37 2.15 13.02
CA HIS A 206 15.45 1.03 13.14
C HIS A 206 15.98 -0.02 14.12
N GLU A 207 15.15 -0.50 15.04
CA GLU A 207 15.52 -1.46 16.08
C GLU A 207 16.08 -2.78 15.52
N ASN A 208 15.59 -3.19 14.35
CA ASN A 208 16.06 -4.38 13.64
C ASN A 208 17.26 -4.14 12.72
N PHE A 209 17.85 -2.94 12.65
CA PHE A 209 18.94 -2.66 11.70
C PHE A 209 20.12 -3.63 11.84
N ARG A 210 20.64 -3.81 13.07
CA ARG A 210 21.77 -4.72 13.29
C ARG A 210 21.44 -6.19 12.98
N PRO A 211 20.35 -6.78 13.53
CA PRO A 211 19.95 -8.14 13.15
C PRO A 211 19.70 -8.30 11.65
N ALA A 212 19.10 -7.31 10.99
CA ALA A 212 18.85 -7.34 9.56
C ALA A 212 20.18 -7.31 8.78
N MET A 213 21.15 -6.50 9.17
CA MET A 213 22.48 -6.51 8.54
C MET A 213 23.17 -7.88 8.67
N GLU A 214 23.08 -8.54 9.83
CA GLU A 214 23.63 -9.90 10.00
C GLU A 214 22.96 -10.92 9.07
N GLN A 215 21.63 -10.89 8.98
CA GLN A 215 20.87 -11.75 8.06
C GLN A 215 21.17 -11.42 6.60
N PHE A 216 21.37 -10.14 6.28
CA PHE A 216 21.69 -9.67 4.94
C PHE A 216 23.07 -10.17 4.49
N ALA A 217 24.04 -10.20 5.41
CA ALA A 217 25.34 -10.84 5.19
C ALA A 217 25.17 -12.33 4.87
N ALA A 218 24.39 -13.03 5.71
CA ALA A 218 24.20 -14.47 5.60
C ALA A 218 23.51 -14.87 4.28
N ILE A 219 22.45 -14.15 3.87
CA ILE A 219 21.67 -14.48 2.67
C ILE A 219 22.39 -14.11 1.37
N THR A 220 23.28 -13.10 1.38
CA THR A 220 24.00 -12.65 0.17
C THR A 220 25.41 -13.21 0.04
N GLY A 221 26.00 -13.66 1.15
CA GLY A 221 27.40 -14.05 1.24
C GLY A 221 28.39 -12.90 1.04
N GLU A 222 27.94 -11.65 1.11
CA GLU A 222 28.78 -10.46 0.98
C GLU A 222 29.26 -9.92 2.34
N ASP A 223 30.38 -9.20 2.33
CA ASP A 223 30.80 -8.39 3.48
C ASP A 223 30.00 -7.09 3.53
N VAL A 224 28.79 -7.18 4.11
CA VAL A 224 27.86 -6.05 4.27
C VAL A 224 28.33 -4.99 5.26
N TYR A 225 29.50 -5.15 5.90
CA TYR A 225 30.09 -4.11 6.76
C TYR A 225 31.16 -3.29 6.04
N SER A 226 31.48 -3.65 4.79
CA SER A 226 32.20 -2.81 3.84
C SER A 226 31.21 -2.11 2.91
N TRP A 227 31.47 -0.85 2.51
CA TRP A 227 30.56 -0.11 1.63
C TRP A 227 30.30 -0.84 0.31
N ARG A 228 31.37 -1.34 -0.32
CA ARG A 228 31.26 -2.10 -1.56
C ARG A 228 30.48 -3.40 -1.40
N GLY A 229 30.77 -4.19 -0.35
CA GLY A 229 30.05 -5.45 -0.11
C GLY A 229 28.58 -5.22 0.24
N TYR A 230 28.26 -4.13 0.94
CA TYR A 230 26.89 -3.70 1.20
C TYR A 230 26.11 -3.36 -0.08
N LEU A 231 26.69 -2.57 -1.00
CA LEU A 231 26.06 -2.28 -2.29
C LEU A 231 25.93 -3.54 -3.17
N ASN A 232 26.93 -4.43 -3.17
CA ASN A 232 26.85 -5.72 -3.85
C ASN A 232 25.72 -6.59 -3.30
N ALA A 233 25.52 -6.60 -1.98
CA ALA A 233 24.45 -7.34 -1.33
C ALA A 233 23.07 -6.84 -1.79
N HIS A 234 22.91 -5.53 -1.91
CA HIS A 234 21.70 -4.92 -2.48
C HIS A 234 21.48 -5.36 -3.93
N ALA A 235 22.50 -5.23 -4.78
CA ALA A 235 22.41 -5.63 -6.19
C ALA A 235 22.02 -7.11 -6.33
N LYS A 236 22.65 -8.00 -5.55
CA LYS A 236 22.30 -9.44 -5.52
C LYS A 236 20.85 -9.68 -5.14
N ARG A 237 20.38 -9.10 -4.03
CA ARG A 237 18.98 -9.31 -3.60
C ARG A 237 17.99 -8.71 -4.58
N ARG A 238 18.26 -7.57 -5.19
CA ARG A 238 17.39 -7.00 -6.23
C ARG A 238 17.25 -7.93 -7.43
N ILE A 239 18.32 -8.64 -7.83
CA ILE A 239 18.26 -9.68 -8.87
C ILE A 239 17.36 -10.86 -8.42
N ASP A 240 17.51 -11.33 -7.18
CA ASP A 240 16.68 -12.42 -6.65
C ASP A 240 15.18 -12.03 -6.59
N PHE A 241 14.87 -10.79 -6.21
CA PHE A 241 13.50 -10.27 -6.22
C PHE A 241 12.92 -10.23 -7.64
N LYS A 242 13.72 -9.78 -8.63
CA LYS A 242 13.32 -9.84 -10.03
C LYS A 242 13.09 -11.26 -10.53
N ALA A 243 13.86 -12.24 -10.05
CA ALA A 243 13.71 -13.65 -10.44
C ALA A 243 12.35 -14.26 -10.01
N VAL A 244 11.68 -13.67 -9.03
CA VAL A 244 10.31 -14.01 -8.62
C VAL A 244 9.26 -12.98 -9.07
N GLY A 245 9.62 -12.10 -10.01
CA GLY A 245 8.69 -11.23 -10.71
C GLY A 245 8.60 -9.80 -10.19
N ALA A 246 9.48 -9.37 -9.27
CA ALA A 246 9.48 -7.98 -8.82
C ALA A 246 9.73 -7.00 -9.97
N THR A 247 8.92 -5.95 -10.00
CA THR A 247 9.09 -4.82 -10.94
C THR A 247 9.32 -3.49 -10.24
N SER A 248 9.20 -3.46 -8.90
CA SER A 248 9.35 -2.24 -8.09
C SER A 248 10.20 -2.43 -6.83
N SER A 249 10.77 -1.34 -6.34
CA SER A 249 11.22 -1.16 -4.97
C SER A 249 10.32 -0.17 -4.22
N ASP A 250 10.35 -0.24 -2.90
CA ASP A 250 9.58 0.62 -1.99
C ASP A 250 10.49 1.17 -0.88
N HIS A 251 10.34 2.45 -0.56
CA HIS A 251 11.18 3.17 0.40
C HIS A 251 10.31 3.98 1.36
N GLY A 252 10.13 3.45 2.57
CA GLY A 252 9.24 4.00 3.59
C GLY A 252 9.92 4.92 4.60
N HIS A 253 10.79 5.83 4.12
CA HIS A 253 11.63 6.72 4.93
C HIS A 253 10.84 7.79 5.69
N VAL A 254 11.46 8.46 6.67
CA VAL A 254 10.82 9.55 7.41
C VAL A 254 10.66 10.80 6.55
N THR A 255 11.65 11.11 5.69
CA THR A 255 11.62 12.26 4.78
C THR A 255 11.80 11.80 3.32
N ALA A 256 11.60 12.73 2.37
CA ALA A 256 11.90 12.52 0.96
C ALA A 256 13.35 12.93 0.60
N ALA A 257 14.21 13.21 1.59
CA ALA A 257 15.54 13.75 1.37
C ALA A 257 16.41 12.78 0.56
N THR A 258 17.15 13.32 -0.38
CA THR A 258 18.14 12.62 -1.19
C THR A 258 19.49 13.32 -1.06
N ALA A 259 20.58 12.61 -1.34
CA ALA A 259 21.93 13.15 -1.31
C ALA A 259 22.74 12.68 -2.52
N ASP A 260 23.78 13.42 -2.87
CA ASP A 260 24.71 13.05 -3.94
C ASP A 260 26.15 13.14 -3.44
N LEU A 261 26.46 12.31 -2.44
CA LEU A 261 27.81 12.24 -1.87
C LEU A 261 28.79 11.64 -2.87
N SER A 262 30.05 12.08 -2.79
CA SER A 262 31.12 11.35 -3.48
C SER A 262 31.28 9.94 -2.89
N PRO A 263 31.83 8.97 -3.64
CA PRO A 263 32.03 7.61 -3.13
C PRO A 263 32.81 7.54 -1.81
N ALA A 264 33.80 8.42 -1.64
CA ALA A 264 34.60 8.48 -0.42
C ALA A 264 33.81 9.02 0.79
N GLU A 265 32.93 10.00 0.58
CA GLU A 265 32.06 10.54 1.63
C GLU A 265 30.97 9.55 2.04
N ALA A 266 30.37 8.86 1.06
CA ALA A 266 29.40 7.79 1.31
C ALA A 266 30.02 6.63 2.11
N GLU A 267 31.22 6.17 1.73
CA GLU A 267 31.94 5.14 2.46
C GLU A 267 32.32 5.59 3.89
N ALA A 268 32.78 6.84 4.06
CA ALA A 268 33.09 7.39 5.37
C ALA A 268 31.85 7.52 6.27
N LEU A 269 30.69 7.89 5.70
CA LEU A 269 29.41 7.93 6.40
C LEU A 269 28.96 6.52 6.80
N PHE A 270 28.99 5.58 5.86
CA PHE A 270 28.63 4.18 6.10
C PHE A 270 29.48 3.56 7.23
N ALA A 271 30.78 3.85 7.25
CA ALA A 271 31.69 3.39 8.31
C ALA A 271 31.26 3.87 9.71
N ARG A 272 30.72 5.09 9.84
CA ARG A 272 30.16 5.58 11.11
C ARG A 272 28.85 4.87 11.46
N VAL A 273 28.00 4.64 10.46
CA VAL A 273 26.72 3.94 10.60
C VAL A 273 26.92 2.53 11.13
N VAL A 274 27.73 1.69 10.46
CA VAL A 274 27.91 0.29 10.88
C VAL A 274 28.64 0.14 12.22
N LYS A 275 29.55 1.08 12.55
CA LYS A 275 30.18 1.14 13.89
C LYS A 275 29.21 1.55 15.00
N GLY A 276 28.07 2.13 14.67
CA GLY A 276 27.11 2.65 15.65
C GLY A 276 27.53 3.95 16.31
N THR A 277 28.44 4.70 15.67
CA THR A 277 28.91 6.01 16.15
C THR A 277 28.26 7.17 15.37
N PHE A 278 27.14 6.90 14.69
CA PHE A 278 26.43 7.86 13.87
C PHE A 278 25.56 8.79 14.74
N THR A 279 25.34 10.00 14.24
CA THR A 279 24.36 10.95 14.81
C THR A 279 23.01 10.82 14.09
N ALA A 280 21.94 11.41 14.61
CA ALA A 280 20.65 11.46 13.90
C ALA A 280 20.79 12.13 12.52
N ALA A 281 21.69 13.11 12.38
CA ALA A 281 21.98 13.74 11.09
C ALA A 281 22.71 12.79 10.13
N ASP A 282 23.62 11.95 10.62
CA ASP A 282 24.26 10.90 9.82
C ASP A 282 23.24 9.85 9.35
N ALA A 283 22.32 9.44 10.23
CA ALA A 283 21.26 8.48 9.87
C ALA A 283 20.36 9.02 8.74
N GLU A 284 19.95 10.28 8.86
CA GLU A 284 19.15 10.94 7.82
C GLU A 284 19.93 11.10 6.51
N LEU A 285 21.18 11.54 6.57
CA LEU A 285 22.04 11.66 5.39
C LEU A 285 22.28 10.28 4.74
N PHE A 286 22.38 9.21 5.53
CA PHE A 286 22.57 7.86 5.01
C PHE A 286 21.33 7.36 4.29
N ARG A 287 20.13 7.51 4.88
CA ARG A 287 18.85 7.22 4.20
C ARG A 287 18.72 8.01 2.90
N ALA A 288 19.13 9.28 2.92
CA ALA A 288 19.10 10.16 1.76
C ALA A 288 20.07 9.73 0.65
N GLN A 289 21.32 9.37 0.99
CA GLN A 289 22.28 8.82 0.03
C GLN A 289 21.76 7.50 -0.56
N MET A 290 21.17 6.64 0.27
CA MET A 290 20.68 5.34 -0.18
C MET A 290 19.54 5.44 -1.19
N LEU A 291 18.69 6.46 -1.16
CA LEU A 291 17.72 6.68 -2.24
C LEU A 291 18.43 6.92 -3.58
N THR A 292 19.53 7.67 -3.60
CA THR A 292 20.32 7.91 -4.82
C THR A 292 21.05 6.65 -5.30
N GLU A 293 21.57 5.82 -4.38
CA GLU A 293 22.16 4.52 -4.73
C GLU A 293 21.11 3.55 -5.32
N MET A 294 19.91 3.49 -4.73
CA MET A 294 18.82 2.65 -5.23
C MET A 294 18.34 3.11 -6.61
N ALA A 295 18.32 4.41 -6.88
CA ALA A 295 18.05 4.94 -8.21
C ALA A 295 19.16 4.57 -9.21
N GLY A 296 20.43 4.64 -8.79
CA GLY A 296 21.56 4.17 -9.59
C GLY A 296 21.44 2.70 -9.98
N MET A 297 21.11 1.83 -9.02
CA MET A 297 20.83 0.41 -9.29
C MET A 297 19.63 0.22 -10.22
N SER A 298 18.61 1.08 -10.10
CA SER A 298 17.40 1.04 -10.94
C SER A 298 17.69 1.41 -12.41
N LEU A 299 18.77 2.17 -12.69
CA LEU A 299 19.24 2.38 -14.07
C LEU A 299 19.82 1.11 -14.71
N GLU A 300 20.31 0.18 -13.90
CA GLU A 300 20.90 -1.08 -14.36
C GLU A 300 19.85 -2.19 -14.43
N ASP A 301 19.06 -2.36 -13.37
CA ASP A 301 18.09 -3.45 -13.27
C ASP A 301 16.67 -3.07 -13.71
N GLY A 302 16.37 -1.78 -13.86
CA GLY A 302 15.07 -1.31 -14.33
C GLY A 302 13.92 -1.41 -13.32
N LEU A 303 14.16 -1.66 -12.03
CA LEU A 303 13.11 -1.60 -11.02
C LEU A 303 12.52 -0.18 -10.92
N VAL A 304 11.21 -0.08 -10.76
CA VAL A 304 10.49 1.17 -10.51
C VAL A 304 10.65 1.54 -9.04
N MET A 305 11.07 2.77 -8.75
CA MET A 305 11.36 3.19 -7.38
C MET A 305 10.17 3.94 -6.77
N GLN A 306 9.59 3.43 -5.68
CA GLN A 306 8.49 4.10 -4.96
C GLN A 306 9.03 4.77 -3.70
N ILE A 307 8.72 6.04 -3.49
CA ILE A 307 9.12 6.79 -2.29
C ILE A 307 7.88 7.14 -1.48
N HIS A 308 7.77 6.58 -0.27
CA HIS A 308 6.67 6.74 0.68
C HIS A 308 7.12 7.46 1.98
N PRO A 309 7.40 8.78 1.91
CA PRO A 309 7.94 9.54 3.03
C PRO A 309 6.86 10.10 3.95
N GLY A 310 7.28 10.68 5.08
CA GLY A 310 6.44 11.56 5.88
C GLY A 310 5.62 10.89 6.97
N SER A 311 5.95 9.65 7.34
CA SER A 311 5.29 8.95 8.46
C SER A 311 6.16 9.03 9.71
N PHE A 312 5.66 9.66 10.78
CA PHE A 312 6.21 9.49 12.12
C PHE A 312 5.70 8.16 12.69
N ARG A 313 6.49 7.11 12.48
CA ARG A 313 6.17 5.75 12.93
C ARG A 313 6.30 5.61 14.44
N ASN A 314 5.47 4.74 15.01
CA ASN A 314 5.53 4.34 16.42
C ASN A 314 5.35 5.50 17.42
N HIS A 315 4.53 6.51 17.09
CA HIS A 315 4.33 7.71 17.90
C HIS A 315 3.82 7.40 19.32
N ASN A 316 3.00 6.35 19.47
CA ASN A 316 2.59 5.85 20.78
C ASN A 316 3.63 4.86 21.33
N HIS A 317 4.58 5.37 22.10
CA HIS A 317 5.67 4.59 22.68
C HIS A 317 5.21 3.38 23.52
N GLN A 318 4.12 3.50 24.29
CA GLN A 318 3.61 2.39 25.10
C GLN A 318 3.09 1.24 24.23
N ILE A 319 2.39 1.58 23.14
CA ILE A 319 1.92 0.59 22.16
C ILE A 319 3.12 -0.04 21.46
N PHE A 320 4.10 0.75 21.04
CA PHE A 320 5.29 0.23 20.38
C PHE A 320 6.08 -0.74 21.26
N GLN A 321 6.35 -0.37 22.52
CA GLN A 321 7.08 -1.23 23.46
C GLN A 321 6.37 -2.57 23.71
N ARG A 322 5.04 -2.60 23.68
CA ARG A 322 4.26 -3.80 24.00
C ARG A 322 3.95 -4.66 22.77
N TYR A 323 3.60 -4.05 21.64
CA TYR A 323 3.07 -4.76 20.47
C TYR A 323 3.92 -4.63 19.21
N GLY A 324 4.98 -3.80 19.24
CA GLY A 324 5.84 -3.55 18.09
C GLY A 324 5.24 -2.56 17.08
N ARG A 325 5.74 -2.63 15.84
CA ARG A 325 5.37 -1.73 14.73
C ARG A 325 3.99 -2.04 14.15
N ASP A 326 3.50 -1.11 13.33
CA ASP A 326 2.29 -1.23 12.52
C ASP A 326 1.00 -1.48 13.33
N LYS A 327 0.91 -0.86 14.51
CA LYS A 327 -0.26 -0.96 15.41
C LYS A 327 -1.15 0.28 15.39
N GLY A 328 -1.22 0.94 14.23
CA GLY A 328 -2.10 2.10 14.02
C GLY A 328 -1.66 3.38 14.76
N ALA A 329 -0.39 3.47 15.15
CA ALA A 329 0.18 4.60 15.89
C ALA A 329 1.19 5.42 15.05
N ASP A 330 1.02 5.41 13.73
CA ASP A 330 1.88 6.09 12.77
C ASP A 330 1.16 7.34 12.27
N ILE A 331 1.79 8.51 12.43
CA ILE A 331 1.14 9.81 12.24
C ILE A 331 1.84 10.59 11.11
N PRO A 332 1.09 11.17 10.14
CA PRO A 332 1.66 12.03 9.11
C PRO A 332 2.46 13.20 9.66
N LEU A 333 3.55 13.52 8.98
CA LEU A 333 4.35 14.72 9.16
C LEU A 333 4.23 15.64 7.95
N ARG A 334 4.48 16.94 8.17
CA ARG A 334 4.75 17.86 7.07
C ARG A 334 5.97 17.36 6.30
N THR A 335 5.85 17.27 4.98
CA THR A 335 6.88 16.71 4.10
C THR A 335 7.30 17.74 3.04
N GLU A 336 8.55 17.68 2.60
CA GLU A 336 9.14 18.60 1.62
C GLU A 336 9.81 17.78 0.51
N TYR A 337 9.63 18.19 -0.75
CA TYR A 337 10.11 17.48 -1.94
C TYR A 337 11.04 18.32 -2.82
N VAL A 338 10.91 19.65 -2.84
CA VAL A 338 11.63 20.52 -3.79
C VAL A 338 13.13 20.53 -3.53
N HIS A 339 13.54 20.74 -2.28
CA HIS A 339 14.94 20.67 -1.88
C HIS A 339 15.37 19.23 -1.61
N ALA A 340 14.49 18.44 -0.99
CA ALA A 340 14.73 17.06 -0.65
C ALA A 340 15.13 16.19 -1.85
N LEU A 341 14.42 16.29 -2.98
CA LEU A 341 14.71 15.47 -4.17
C LEU A 341 15.79 16.07 -5.07
N LYS A 342 16.23 17.32 -4.83
CA LYS A 342 17.09 18.05 -5.75
C LYS A 342 18.41 17.33 -6.07
N PRO A 343 19.15 16.75 -5.09
CA PRO A 343 20.39 16.04 -5.40
C PRO A 343 20.19 14.83 -6.34
N LEU A 344 19.17 14.00 -6.08
CA LEU A 344 18.81 12.89 -6.97
C LEU A 344 18.45 13.38 -8.38
N LEU A 345 17.64 14.42 -8.46
CA LEU A 345 17.17 14.97 -9.73
C LEU A 345 18.27 15.68 -10.52
N ASP A 346 19.25 16.28 -9.85
CA ASP A 346 20.45 16.83 -10.50
C ASP A 346 21.27 15.74 -11.17
N ARG A 347 21.36 14.57 -10.53
CA ARG A 347 22.15 13.45 -11.03
C ARG A 347 21.43 12.63 -12.10
N TYR A 348 20.15 12.31 -11.90
CA TYR A 348 19.41 11.34 -12.71
C TYR A 348 18.07 11.85 -13.25
N GLY A 349 17.66 13.09 -12.95
CA GLY A 349 16.30 13.59 -13.21
C GLY A 349 15.87 13.61 -14.68
N ASN A 350 16.81 13.50 -15.62
CA ASN A 350 16.56 13.48 -17.07
C ASN A 350 16.87 12.12 -17.72
N ASP A 351 17.20 11.07 -16.95
CA ASP A 351 17.54 9.77 -17.51
C ASP A 351 16.26 8.96 -17.82
N PRO A 352 15.96 8.64 -19.09
CA PRO A 352 14.70 7.99 -19.47
C PRO A 352 14.56 6.55 -18.96
N ARG A 353 15.60 5.95 -18.39
CA ARG A 353 15.57 4.59 -17.85
C ARG A 353 15.06 4.55 -16.40
N LEU A 354 15.21 5.66 -15.67
CA LEU A 354 14.76 5.77 -14.28
C LEU A 354 13.27 6.10 -14.23
N SER A 355 12.55 5.44 -13.33
CA SER A 355 11.14 5.71 -13.04
C SER A 355 10.94 5.76 -11.54
N VAL A 356 10.52 6.91 -11.04
CA VAL A 356 10.28 7.19 -9.61
C VAL A 356 8.82 7.58 -9.41
N ILE A 357 8.13 6.88 -8.50
CA ILE A 357 6.76 7.17 -8.11
C ILE A 357 6.77 7.80 -6.72
N LEU A 358 6.28 9.04 -6.63
CA LEU A 358 6.22 9.81 -5.39
C LEU A 358 4.85 9.68 -4.74
N PHE A 359 4.85 9.35 -3.45
CA PHE A 359 3.67 9.34 -2.58
C PHE A 359 3.81 10.40 -1.49
N THR A 360 2.71 10.74 -0.80
CA THR A 360 2.73 11.70 0.31
C THR A 360 1.65 11.42 1.34
N LEU A 361 1.93 11.76 2.60
CA LEU A 361 0.95 11.89 3.68
C LEU A 361 0.56 13.35 3.97
N ASP A 362 1.16 14.30 3.28
CA ASP A 362 0.89 15.74 3.39
C ASP A 362 0.17 16.23 2.12
N GLU A 363 -1.15 16.40 2.17
CA GLU A 363 -1.93 16.82 1.00
C GLU A 363 -1.56 18.25 0.53
N THR A 364 -0.94 19.07 1.38
CA THR A 364 -0.59 20.45 1.03
C THR A 364 0.51 20.54 -0.04
N VAL A 365 1.21 19.44 -0.30
CA VAL A 365 2.25 19.37 -1.33
C VAL A 365 1.72 19.00 -2.70
N TYR A 366 0.45 18.58 -2.85
CA TYR A 366 -0.10 18.15 -4.14
C TYR A 366 0.07 19.20 -5.24
N ALA A 367 -0.56 20.36 -5.07
CA ALA A 367 -0.47 21.46 -6.04
C ALA A 367 0.85 22.24 -5.93
N ARG A 368 1.46 22.27 -4.74
CA ARG A 368 2.63 23.13 -4.46
C ARG A 368 3.95 22.55 -4.95
N GLU A 369 4.16 21.24 -4.81
CA GLU A 369 5.45 20.60 -5.09
C GLU A 369 5.31 19.38 -6.01
N LEU A 370 4.44 18.43 -5.67
CA LEU A 370 4.37 17.15 -6.36
C LEU A 370 3.94 17.29 -7.82
N ALA A 371 2.81 17.96 -8.08
CA ALA A 371 2.32 18.12 -9.45
C ALA A 371 3.26 18.97 -10.33
N PRO A 372 3.83 20.10 -9.86
CA PRO A 372 4.87 20.81 -10.61
C PRO A 372 6.12 19.97 -10.91
N LEU A 373 6.61 19.19 -9.95
CA LEU A 373 7.79 18.34 -10.15
C LEU A 373 7.51 17.21 -11.17
N ALA A 374 6.42 16.47 -11.00
CA ALA A 374 6.03 15.38 -11.91
C ALA A 374 5.54 15.88 -13.28
N GLY A 375 5.05 17.12 -13.37
CA GLY A 375 4.72 17.78 -14.64
C GLY A 375 5.96 18.25 -15.43
N HIS A 376 7.17 18.16 -14.84
CA HIS A 376 8.40 18.63 -15.47
C HIS A 376 9.44 17.52 -15.68
N TYR A 377 9.81 16.77 -14.63
CA TYR A 377 10.90 15.79 -14.70
C TYR A 377 10.45 14.48 -15.36
N PRO A 378 11.13 14.01 -16.41
CA PRO A 378 10.77 12.76 -17.11
C PRO A 378 10.69 11.53 -16.21
N VAL A 379 11.49 11.49 -15.14
CA VAL A 379 11.60 10.33 -14.24
C VAL A 379 10.49 10.28 -13.19
N LEU A 380 9.75 11.38 -12.95
CA LEU A 380 8.83 11.49 -11.83
C LEU A 380 7.39 11.18 -12.24
N LYS A 381 6.72 10.38 -11.41
CA LYS A 381 5.28 10.11 -11.46
C LYS A 381 4.66 10.27 -10.08
N LEU A 382 3.35 10.46 -10.03
CA LEU A 382 2.57 10.57 -8.79
C LEU A 382 1.84 9.26 -8.50
N GLY A 383 2.10 8.72 -7.32
CA GLY A 383 1.29 7.69 -6.69
C GLY A 383 -0.10 8.21 -6.32
N PRO A 384 -1.12 7.34 -6.16
CA PRO A 384 -2.43 7.74 -5.65
C PRO A 384 -2.37 8.34 -4.23
N ALA A 385 -3.50 8.92 -3.80
CA ALA A 385 -3.70 9.33 -2.41
C ALA A 385 -3.46 8.15 -1.46
N TRP A 386 -2.56 8.32 -0.48
CA TRP A 386 -2.01 7.22 0.32
C TRP A 386 -2.54 7.21 1.76
N TRP A 387 -2.68 6.00 2.31
CA TRP A 387 -3.01 5.72 3.71
C TRP A 387 -4.29 6.40 4.18
N PHE A 388 -4.20 7.46 5.00
CA PHE A 388 -5.37 8.18 5.50
C PHE A 388 -6.14 8.92 4.40
N HIS A 389 -5.47 9.15 3.27
CA HIS A 389 -6.01 9.84 2.10
C HIS A 389 -6.57 8.86 1.06
N ASP A 390 -6.31 7.55 1.18
CA ASP A 390 -7.00 6.49 0.44
C ASP A 390 -8.46 6.39 0.91
N SER A 391 -9.26 7.35 0.47
CA SER A 391 -10.64 7.58 0.89
C SER A 391 -11.37 8.38 -0.20
N PRO A 392 -12.71 8.34 -0.26
CA PRO A 392 -13.45 9.06 -1.30
C PRO A 392 -13.06 10.54 -1.40
N GLU A 393 -12.94 11.22 -0.26
CA GLU A 393 -12.62 12.64 -0.23
C GLU A 393 -11.14 12.92 -0.50
N GLY A 394 -10.23 12.06 -0.02
CA GLY A 394 -8.79 12.23 -0.28
C GLY A 394 -8.43 11.95 -1.75
N MET A 395 -9.01 10.92 -2.35
CA MET A 395 -8.90 10.64 -3.79
C MET A 395 -9.42 11.80 -4.63
N MET A 396 -10.57 12.39 -4.26
CA MET A 396 -11.11 13.56 -4.95
C MET A 396 -10.16 14.76 -4.85
N ARG A 397 -9.66 15.08 -3.65
CA ARG A 397 -8.69 16.16 -3.45
C ARG A 397 -7.40 15.93 -4.22
N PHE A 398 -6.90 14.69 -4.28
CA PHE A 398 -5.76 14.34 -5.10
C PHE A 398 -5.99 14.68 -6.58
N ARG A 399 -7.13 14.27 -7.15
CA ARG A 399 -7.48 14.60 -8.54
C ARG A 399 -7.62 16.10 -8.76
N GLU A 400 -8.31 16.80 -7.86
CA GLU A 400 -8.49 18.26 -7.92
C GLU A 400 -7.17 19.03 -7.89
N GLN A 401 -6.22 18.62 -7.05
CA GLN A 401 -5.03 19.40 -6.79
C GLN A 401 -3.81 19.03 -7.65
N THR A 402 -3.84 17.87 -8.32
CA THR A 402 -2.71 17.42 -9.13
C THR A 402 -2.94 17.51 -10.63
N THR A 403 -4.18 17.32 -11.10
CA THR A 403 -4.48 17.16 -12.54
C THR A 403 -4.11 18.38 -13.36
N GLU A 404 -4.32 19.60 -12.86
CA GLU A 404 -4.11 20.83 -13.64
C GLU A 404 -2.64 21.06 -14.05
N THR A 405 -1.67 20.53 -13.29
CA THR A 405 -0.24 20.68 -13.59
C THR A 405 0.41 19.37 -14.04
N ALA A 406 0.11 18.25 -13.38
CA ALA A 406 0.69 16.97 -13.74
C ALA A 406 -0.03 16.30 -14.92
N GLY A 407 -1.34 16.55 -15.10
CA GLY A 407 -2.20 15.76 -15.97
C GLY A 407 -2.39 14.32 -15.47
N PHE A 408 -3.25 13.56 -16.15
CA PHE A 408 -3.52 12.15 -15.77
C PHE A 408 -2.33 11.21 -16.03
N TYR A 409 -1.59 11.46 -17.11
CA TYR A 409 -0.51 10.59 -17.62
C TYR A 409 0.82 10.73 -16.86
N ASN A 410 0.89 11.64 -15.89
CA ASN A 410 1.96 11.66 -14.88
C ASN A 410 1.52 11.04 -13.54
N THR A 411 0.33 10.45 -13.49
CA THR A 411 -0.12 9.59 -12.37
C THR A 411 -0.03 8.11 -12.76
N VAL A 412 -0.12 7.22 -11.77
CA VAL A 412 0.08 5.77 -11.97
C VAL A 412 -1.18 4.93 -11.78
N GLY A 413 -2.35 5.56 -11.74
CA GLY A 413 -3.62 4.90 -11.41
C GLY A 413 -3.79 4.69 -9.91
N PHE A 414 -4.10 3.47 -9.47
CA PHE A 414 -4.42 3.14 -8.07
C PHE A 414 -3.73 1.86 -7.58
N ASN A 415 -3.39 1.82 -6.29
CA ASN A 415 -2.98 0.64 -5.54
C ASN A 415 -3.69 0.64 -4.18
N ASP A 416 -4.02 -0.54 -3.66
CA ASP A 416 -4.83 -0.69 -2.45
C ASP A 416 -4.05 -0.62 -1.13
N ASP A 417 -2.73 -0.85 -1.16
CA ASP A 417 -1.81 -0.75 0.00
C ASP A 417 -2.36 -1.41 1.27
N THR A 418 -2.92 -2.62 1.13
CA THR A 418 -3.63 -3.27 2.23
C THR A 418 -3.07 -4.63 2.61
N ARG A 419 -3.24 -4.97 3.88
CA ARG A 419 -3.10 -6.34 4.41
C ARG A 419 -4.40 -7.14 4.29
N ALA A 420 -5.54 -6.45 4.15
CA ALA A 420 -6.86 -7.06 4.16
C ALA A 420 -7.28 -7.55 2.75
N PHE A 421 -6.89 -8.77 2.40
CA PHE A 421 -7.13 -9.39 1.08
C PHE A 421 -8.57 -9.23 0.56
N LEU A 422 -9.58 -9.44 1.43
CA LEU A 422 -10.99 -9.34 1.04
C LEU A 422 -11.43 -7.90 0.71
N SER A 423 -10.69 -6.89 1.16
CA SER A 423 -10.98 -5.49 0.90
C SER A 423 -10.39 -4.99 -0.43
N ILE A 424 -9.54 -5.76 -1.10
CA ILE A 424 -8.94 -5.39 -2.40
C ILE A 424 -10.02 -5.01 -3.44
N PRO A 425 -11.01 -5.86 -3.77
CA PRO A 425 -12.05 -5.49 -4.73
C PRO A 425 -12.88 -4.29 -4.27
N ALA A 426 -13.09 -4.12 -2.97
CA ALA A 426 -13.82 -2.98 -2.42
C ALA A 426 -13.05 -1.66 -2.58
N ARG A 427 -11.74 -1.65 -2.33
CA ARG A 427 -10.87 -0.48 -2.51
C ARG A 427 -10.76 -0.07 -3.97
N HIS A 428 -10.59 -1.05 -4.87
CA HIS A 428 -10.58 -0.82 -6.32
C HIS A 428 -11.94 -0.32 -6.86
N ASP A 429 -13.07 -0.82 -6.34
CA ASP A 429 -14.41 -0.28 -6.66
C ASP A 429 -14.56 1.19 -6.20
N VAL A 430 -14.06 1.54 -5.01
CA VAL A 430 -14.05 2.94 -4.55
C VAL A 430 -13.20 3.82 -5.48
N ALA A 431 -11.98 3.42 -5.80
CA ALA A 431 -11.10 4.16 -6.69
C ALA A 431 -11.74 4.40 -8.07
N ARG A 432 -12.25 3.34 -8.70
CA ARG A 432 -12.95 3.42 -10.00
C ARG A 432 -14.14 4.37 -9.97
N ARG A 433 -14.92 4.36 -8.87
CA ARG A 433 -16.09 5.24 -8.73
C ARG A 433 -15.70 6.69 -8.55
N VAL A 434 -14.70 6.97 -7.72
CA VAL A 434 -14.24 8.34 -7.45
C VAL A 434 -13.60 8.94 -8.70
N ASP A 435 -12.79 8.18 -9.44
CA ASP A 435 -12.22 8.62 -10.71
C ASP A 435 -13.33 8.93 -11.73
N CYS A 436 -14.34 8.06 -11.86
CA CYS A 436 -15.50 8.33 -12.73
C CYS A 436 -16.33 9.53 -12.27
N ALA A 437 -16.44 9.78 -10.97
CA ALA A 437 -17.12 10.96 -10.43
C ALA A 437 -16.37 12.25 -10.76
N PHE A 438 -15.03 12.24 -10.63
CA PHE A 438 -14.19 13.38 -10.99
C PHE A 438 -14.28 13.68 -12.50
N LEU A 439 -14.11 12.66 -13.34
CA LEU A 439 -14.21 12.80 -14.80
C LEU A 439 -15.60 13.27 -15.24
N ALA A 440 -16.66 12.73 -14.63
CA ALA A 440 -18.03 13.17 -14.93
C ALA A 440 -18.26 14.65 -14.62
N ARG A 441 -17.64 15.18 -13.56
CA ARG A 441 -17.67 16.62 -13.28
C ARG A 441 -16.96 17.41 -14.38
N LEU A 442 -15.79 16.97 -14.84
CA LEU A 442 -15.07 17.64 -15.93
C LEU A 442 -15.92 17.69 -17.22
N VAL A 443 -16.58 16.59 -17.56
CA VAL A 443 -17.48 16.51 -18.73
C VAL A 443 -18.69 17.43 -18.56
N ALA A 444 -19.37 17.38 -17.42
CA ALA A 444 -20.56 18.18 -17.17
C ALA A 444 -20.27 19.69 -17.12
N GLU A 445 -19.05 20.08 -16.75
CA GLU A 445 -18.57 21.45 -16.77
C GLU A 445 -17.88 21.83 -18.10
N HIS A 446 -17.93 20.96 -19.11
CA HIS A 446 -17.36 21.18 -20.45
C HIS A 446 -15.84 21.45 -20.46
N ARG A 447 -15.12 20.82 -19.52
CA ARG A 447 -13.65 20.92 -19.43
C ARG A 447 -12.93 19.86 -20.27
N ILE A 448 -13.58 18.74 -20.53
CA ILE A 448 -13.15 17.67 -21.46
C ILE A 448 -14.39 17.06 -22.13
N ASP A 449 -14.19 16.40 -23.27
CA ASP A 449 -15.25 15.63 -23.93
C ASP A 449 -15.49 14.27 -23.23
N GLU A 450 -16.69 13.70 -23.39
CA GLU A 450 -17.03 12.42 -22.75
C GLU A 450 -16.22 11.24 -23.32
N ASP A 451 -15.84 11.29 -24.60
CA ASP A 451 -14.99 10.27 -25.22
C ASP A 451 -13.58 10.27 -24.62
N ASP A 452 -12.98 11.45 -24.41
CA ASP A 452 -11.69 11.59 -23.70
C ASP A 452 -11.79 11.09 -22.26
N ALA A 453 -12.90 11.41 -21.57
CA ALA A 453 -13.15 10.92 -20.22
C ALA A 453 -13.27 9.39 -20.16
N ALA A 454 -13.87 8.77 -21.18
CA ALA A 454 -13.98 7.32 -21.30
C ALA A 454 -12.61 6.66 -21.49
N GLU A 455 -11.75 7.23 -22.33
CA GLU A 455 -10.38 6.75 -22.52
C GLU A 455 -9.57 6.86 -21.21
N VAL A 456 -9.58 8.03 -20.58
CA VAL A 456 -8.87 8.28 -19.32
C VAL A 456 -9.36 7.35 -18.21
N ALA A 457 -10.65 7.06 -18.12
CA ALA A 457 -11.19 6.13 -17.11
C ALA A 457 -10.58 4.73 -17.24
N VAL A 458 -10.50 4.19 -18.46
CA VAL A 458 -9.89 2.87 -18.73
C VAL A 458 -8.39 2.90 -18.48
N ASP A 459 -7.72 3.98 -18.89
CA ASP A 459 -6.29 4.19 -18.66
C ASP A 459 -5.96 4.19 -17.17
N LEU A 460 -6.66 4.99 -16.35
CA LEU A 460 -6.43 5.06 -14.91
C LEU A 460 -6.68 3.71 -14.21
N ALA A 461 -7.72 2.98 -14.64
CA ALA A 461 -8.13 1.74 -14.00
C ALA A 461 -7.27 0.53 -14.37
N TYR A 462 -6.55 0.56 -15.50
CA TYR A 462 -5.87 -0.62 -16.03
C TYR A 462 -4.54 -0.32 -16.74
N HIS A 463 -4.52 0.52 -17.78
CA HIS A 463 -3.33 0.68 -18.62
C HIS A 463 -2.20 1.48 -17.96
N LEU A 464 -2.52 2.55 -17.21
CA LEU A 464 -1.52 3.36 -16.51
C LEU A 464 -0.82 2.58 -15.39
N PRO A 465 -1.53 1.86 -14.50
CA PRO A 465 -0.88 0.96 -13.54
C PRO A 465 0.07 -0.04 -14.22
N LYS A 466 -0.37 -0.70 -15.30
CA LYS A 466 0.49 -1.68 -15.98
C LYS A 466 1.74 -1.06 -16.58
N ARG A 467 1.60 0.06 -17.29
CA ARG A 467 2.74 0.78 -17.89
C ARG A 467 3.71 1.32 -16.83
N ALA A 468 3.18 1.98 -15.80
CA ALA A 468 4.00 2.61 -14.75
C ALA A 468 4.82 1.58 -13.96
N TYR A 469 4.27 0.39 -13.74
CA TYR A 469 4.91 -0.69 -12.99
C TYR A 469 5.55 -1.77 -13.86
N LYS A 470 5.63 -1.57 -15.19
CA LYS A 470 6.26 -2.49 -16.14
C LYS A 470 5.68 -3.92 -16.06
N LEU A 471 4.35 -4.01 -16.02
CA LEU A 471 3.59 -5.26 -15.84
C LEU A 471 3.02 -5.85 -17.14
N ASP A 472 3.34 -5.23 -18.28
CA ASP A 472 2.94 -5.67 -19.63
C ASP A 472 3.55 -7.00 -20.07
#